data_AF-A0A962ILU8-F1
#
_entry.id   AF-A0A962ILU8-F1
#
_cell.length_a   1.000
_cell.length_b   1.000
_cell.length_c   1.000
_cell.angle_alpha   90.00
_cell.angle_beta   90.00
_cell.angle_gamma   90.00
#
_symmetry.space_group_name_H-M   'P 1'
#
loop_
_entity.id
_entity.type
_entity.pdbx_description
1 polymer ?
#
loop_
_entity_poly.entity_id
_entity_poly.type
_entity_poly.pdbx_seq_one_letter_code
_entity_poly.pdbx_strand_id
1 'polypeptide(L)'
;PEMVQRTVALLDRLNEGAESIRLILGPENRATIDQMIADHGGVASNLRQLSADLNQTRQQLDNILGDIGESVDKARPDIEQAIVDLRVTLSAVAQRIDAITYNLESASRHVDEFSREIRKAPNRLLFSPEADPVKD
;
A
#
# COMPACT_ATOMS: atom_id res chain seq x y z
N PRO A 1 11.70 35.45 46.78
CA PRO A 1 12.09 35.90 45.43
C PRO A 1 12.35 34.73 44.46
N GLU A 2 13.17 33.75 44.84
CA GLU A 2 13.57 32.62 43.98
C GLU A 2 12.41 31.67 43.60
N MET A 3 11.54 31.35 44.57
CA MET A 3 10.34 30.52 44.32
C MET A 3 9.40 31.14 43.29
N VAL A 4 9.25 32.48 43.29
CA VAL A 4 8.42 33.19 42.31
C VAL A 4 9.03 33.07 40.91
N GLN A 5 10.35 33.23 40.78
CA GLN A 5 11.05 33.04 39.50
C GLN A 5 10.94 31.60 38.98
N ARG A 6 11.05 30.59 39.86
CA ARG A 6 10.88 29.17 39.48
C ARG A 6 9.46 28.86 39.02
N THR A 7 8.44 29.44 39.68
CA THR A 7 7.04 29.29 39.26
C THR A 7 6.77 29.96 37.91
N VAL A 8 7.30 31.16 37.69
CA VAL A 8 7.19 31.85 36.38
C VAL A 8 7.85 31.02 35.27
N ALA A 9 9.07 30.53 35.49
CA ALA A 9 9.76 29.69 34.52
C ALA A 9 9.03 28.36 34.22
N LEU A 10 8.34 27.78 35.21
CA LEU A 10 7.49 26.59 35.01
C LEU A 10 6.26 26.92 34.15
N LEU A 11 5.60 28.06 34.43
CA LEU A 11 4.45 28.52 33.67
C LEU A 11 4.81 28.83 32.22
N ASP A 12 5.97 29.46 31.99
CA ASP A 12 6.47 29.74 30.64
C ASP A 12 6.69 28.43 29.86
N ARG A 13 7.33 27.43 30.47
CA ARG A 13 7.52 26.09 29.87
C ARG A 13 6.20 25.37 29.62
N LEU A 14 5.24 25.49 30.53
CA LEU A 14 3.90 24.92 30.37
C LEU A 14 3.18 25.57 29.20
N ASN A 15 3.32 26.89 29.04
CA ASN A 15 2.69 27.64 27.96
C ASN A 15 3.33 27.31 26.61
N GLU A 16 4.66 27.20 26.55
CA GLU A 16 5.39 26.71 25.37
C GLU A 16 4.99 25.27 25.00
N GLY A 17 4.85 24.39 26.00
CA GLY A 17 4.37 23.03 25.81
C GLY A 17 2.93 22.97 25.31
N ALA A 18 2.04 23.81 25.85
CA ALA A 18 0.66 23.93 25.42
C ALA A 18 0.54 24.44 23.98
N GLU A 19 1.37 25.42 23.59
CA GLU A 19 1.43 25.89 22.20
C GLU A 19 1.98 24.84 21.24
N SER A 20 3.01 24.10 21.65
CA SER A 20 3.53 22.96 20.87
C SER A 20 2.45 21.89 20.65
N ILE A 21 1.69 21.55 21.69
CA ILE A 21 0.55 20.63 21.60
C ILE A 21 -0.55 21.22 20.70
N ARG A 22 -0.81 22.53 20.78
CA ARG A 22 -1.83 23.19 19.94
C ARG A 22 -1.45 23.20 18.47
N LEU A 23 -0.16 23.35 18.14
CA LEU A 23 0.35 23.24 16.78
C LEU A 23 0.13 21.83 16.22
N ILE A 24 0.42 20.82 17.03
CA ILE A 24 0.30 19.41 16.64
C ILE A 24 -1.17 18.95 16.59
N LEU A 25 -2.01 19.36 17.53
CA LEU A 25 -3.43 18.98 17.57
C LEU A 25 -4.35 20.00 16.87
N GLY A 26 -3.74 21.03 16.29
CA GLY A 26 -4.41 22.16 15.67
C GLY A 26 -5.16 21.77 14.40
N PRO A 27 -6.06 22.64 13.93
CA PRO A 27 -6.90 22.38 12.77
C PRO A 27 -6.07 22.13 11.49
N GLU A 28 -4.91 22.77 11.34
CA GLU A 28 -4.02 22.58 10.18
C GLU A 28 -3.43 21.17 10.12
N ASN A 29 -2.93 20.65 11.25
CA ASN A 29 -2.38 19.30 11.30
C ASN A 29 -3.49 18.24 11.12
N ARG A 30 -4.69 18.49 11.66
CA ARG A 30 -5.85 17.62 11.40
C ARG A 30 -6.23 17.58 9.92
N ALA A 31 -6.28 18.74 9.26
CA ALA A 31 -6.56 18.80 7.83
C ALA A 31 -5.49 18.07 7.01
N THR A 32 -4.22 18.20 7.39
CA THR A 32 -3.11 17.45 6.77
C THR A 32 -3.29 15.94 6.93
N ILE A 33 -3.64 15.48 8.13
CA ILE A 33 -3.89 14.06 8.41
C ILE A 33 -5.08 13.55 7.60
N ASP A 34 -6.17 14.32 7.53
CA ASP A 34 -7.36 13.96 6.75
C ASP A 34 -7.04 13.86 5.26
N GLN A 35 -6.25 14.79 4.72
CA GLN A 35 -5.78 14.74 3.33
C GLN A 35 -4.90 13.52 3.08
N MET A 36 -3.93 13.23 3.97
CA MET A 36 -3.12 12.01 3.85
C MET A 36 -3.99 10.76 3.81
N ILE A 37 -4.97 10.63 4.71
CA ILE A 37 -5.88 9.48 4.71
C ILE A 37 -6.70 9.41 3.40
N ALA A 38 -7.15 10.55 2.87
CA ALA A 38 -7.86 10.59 1.59
C ALA A 38 -6.98 10.11 0.43
N ASP A 39 -5.73 10.60 0.37
CA ASP A 39 -4.74 10.21 -0.64
C ASP A 39 -4.44 8.71 -0.55
N HIS A 40 -4.26 8.18 0.66
CA HIS A 40 -4.07 6.75 0.92
C HIS A 40 -5.29 5.91 0.47
N GLY A 41 -6.51 6.39 0.71
CA GLY A 41 -7.72 5.74 0.18
C GLY A 41 -7.74 5.67 -1.35
N GLY A 42 -7.22 6.72 -2.01
CA GLY A 42 -7.00 6.74 -3.46
C GLY A 42 -6.01 5.67 -3.91
N VAL A 43 -4.90 5.47 -3.18
CA VAL A 43 -3.92 4.41 -3.44
C VAL A 43 -4.57 3.02 -3.37
N ALA A 44 -5.34 2.72 -2.32
CA ALA A 44 -6.03 1.42 -2.20
C ALA A 44 -7.01 1.18 -3.36
N SER A 45 -7.71 2.22 -3.82
CA SER A 45 -8.57 2.12 -5.00
C SER A 45 -7.77 1.80 -6.27
N ASN A 46 -6.66 2.50 -6.48
CA ASN A 46 -5.79 2.28 -7.65
C ASN A 46 -5.18 0.87 -7.65
N LEU A 47 -4.76 0.36 -6.49
CA LEU A 47 -4.24 -1.00 -6.35
C LEU A 47 -5.31 -2.05 -6.70
N ARG A 48 -6.55 -1.88 -6.24
CA ARG A 48 -7.67 -2.77 -6.60
C ARG A 48 -7.97 -2.74 -8.09
N GLN A 49 -7.94 -1.56 -8.71
CA GLN A 49 -8.12 -1.42 -10.15
C GLN A 49 -7.00 -2.13 -10.91
N LEU A 50 -5.73 -1.94 -10.52
CA LEU A 50 -4.60 -2.62 -11.14
C LEU A 50 -4.71 -4.15 -11.00
N SER A 51 -5.15 -4.65 -9.84
CA SER A 51 -5.44 -6.08 -9.65
C SER A 51 -6.54 -6.59 -10.59
N ALA A 52 -7.57 -5.79 -10.85
CA ALA A 52 -8.64 -6.15 -11.80
C ALA A 52 -8.11 -6.20 -13.25
N ASP A 53 -7.31 -5.20 -13.66
CA ASP A 53 -6.71 -5.14 -14.99
C ASP A 53 -5.73 -6.31 -15.23
N LEU A 54 -4.98 -6.68 -14.20
CA LEU A 54 -4.09 -7.84 -14.23
C LEU A 54 -4.87 -9.16 -14.34
N ASN A 55 -5.98 -9.33 -13.62
CA ASN A 55 -6.87 -10.47 -13.78
C ASN A 55 -7.45 -10.57 -15.19
N GLN A 56 -7.84 -9.43 -15.78
CA GLN A 56 -8.30 -9.39 -17.17
C GLN A 56 -7.19 -9.80 -18.14
N THR A 57 -5.97 -9.31 -17.95
CA THR A 57 -4.80 -9.71 -18.74
C THR A 57 -4.56 -11.21 -18.64
N ARG A 58 -4.70 -11.78 -17.44
CA ARG A 58 -4.58 -13.22 -17.23
C ARG A 58 -5.62 -14.02 -18.02
N GLN A 59 -6.88 -13.58 -18.01
CA GLN A 59 -7.93 -14.24 -18.79
C GLN A 59 -7.65 -14.19 -20.29
N GLN A 60 -7.10 -13.07 -20.79
CA GLN A 60 -6.66 -12.98 -22.18
C GLN A 60 -5.51 -13.95 -22.49
N LEU A 61 -4.55 -14.10 -21.59
CA LEU A 61 -3.47 -15.09 -21.72
C LEU A 61 -4.01 -16.52 -21.71
N ASP A 62 -4.95 -16.84 -20.82
CA ASP A 62 -5.61 -18.15 -20.73
C ASP A 62 -6.34 -18.48 -22.06
N ASN A 63 -7.00 -17.50 -22.67
CA ASN A 63 -7.63 -17.66 -23.99
C ASN A 63 -6.60 -17.90 -25.10
N ILE A 64 -5.52 -17.10 -25.15
CA ILE A 64 -4.44 -17.26 -26.14
C ILE A 64 -3.80 -18.66 -26.01
N LEU A 65 -3.59 -19.14 -24.78
CA LEU A 65 -3.07 -20.48 -24.51
C LEU A 65 -4.01 -21.58 -25.03
N GLY A 66 -5.33 -21.38 -24.91
CA GLY A 66 -6.34 -22.26 -25.50
C GLY A 66 -6.27 -22.31 -27.03
N ASP A 67 -6.24 -21.15 -27.68
CA ASP A 67 -6.14 -21.01 -29.14
C ASP A 67 -4.83 -21.64 -29.68
N ILE A 68 -3.74 -21.45 -28.93
CA ILE A 68 -2.45 -22.10 -29.18
C ILE A 68 -2.59 -23.62 -29.11
N GLY A 69 -3.28 -24.16 -28.10
CA GLY A 69 -3.52 -25.59 -27.96
C GLY A 69 -4.21 -26.20 -29.18
N GLU A 70 -5.29 -25.57 -29.65
CA GLU A 70 -5.97 -26.02 -30.87
C GLU A 70 -5.12 -25.89 -32.15
N SER A 71 -4.18 -24.95 -32.15
CA SER A 71 -3.28 -24.69 -33.29
C SER A 71 -2.14 -25.71 -33.35
N VAL A 72 -1.63 -26.17 -32.20
CA VAL A 72 -0.59 -27.23 -32.13
C VAL A 72 -1.09 -28.51 -32.80
N ASP A 73 -2.33 -28.91 -32.54
CA ASP A 73 -2.93 -30.13 -33.13
C ASP A 73 -2.97 -30.11 -34.67
N LYS A 74 -2.88 -28.90 -35.26
CA LYS A 74 -2.91 -28.65 -36.70
C LYS A 74 -1.54 -28.23 -37.27
N ALA A 75 -0.53 -28.05 -36.42
CA ALA A 75 0.75 -27.49 -36.79
C ALA A 75 1.66 -28.52 -37.49
N ARG A 76 2.55 -28.02 -38.36
CA ARG A 76 3.66 -28.83 -38.90
C ARG A 76 4.73 -29.03 -37.82
N PRO A 77 5.52 -30.12 -37.86
CA PRO A 77 6.56 -30.42 -36.86
C PRO A 77 7.52 -29.25 -36.60
N ASP A 78 7.88 -28.51 -37.65
CA ASP A 78 8.83 -27.38 -37.57
C ASP A 78 8.27 -26.16 -36.82
N ILE A 79 6.94 -26.05 -36.68
CA ILE A 79 6.25 -24.93 -36.02
C ILE A 79 5.77 -25.34 -34.62
N GLU A 80 5.57 -26.65 -34.39
CA GLU A 80 5.13 -27.21 -33.11
C GLU A 80 6.02 -26.76 -31.94
N GLN A 81 7.35 -26.84 -32.11
CA GLN A 81 8.29 -26.44 -31.05
C GLN A 81 8.18 -24.96 -30.69
N ALA A 82 8.07 -24.07 -31.68
CA ALA A 82 7.94 -22.64 -31.44
C ALA A 82 6.63 -22.31 -30.69
N ILE A 83 5.55 -23.04 -31.00
CA ILE A 83 4.27 -22.88 -30.30
C ILE A 83 4.37 -23.40 -28.86
N VAL A 84 5.06 -24.52 -28.62
CA VAL A 84 5.33 -25.05 -27.28
C VAL A 84 6.12 -24.04 -26.44
N ASP A 85 7.17 -23.44 -26.99
CA ASP A 85 7.99 -22.45 -26.28
C ASP A 85 7.19 -21.18 -25.93
N LEU A 86 6.32 -20.74 -26.85
CA LEU A 86 5.39 -19.63 -26.60
C LEU A 86 4.43 -19.98 -25.45
N ARG A 87 3.87 -21.19 -25.43
CA ARG A 87 2.99 -21.67 -24.36
C ARG A 87 3.67 -21.63 -22.99
N VAL A 88 4.93 -22.09 -22.92
CA VAL A 88 5.74 -22.05 -21.68
C VAL A 88 5.96 -20.61 -21.21
N THR A 89 6.31 -19.72 -22.13
CA THR A 89 6.56 -18.31 -21.83
C THR A 89 5.29 -17.61 -21.30
N LEU A 90 4.16 -17.78 -21.99
CA LEU A 90 2.87 -17.19 -21.57
C LEU A 90 2.41 -17.75 -20.21
N SER A 91 2.62 -19.05 -19.96
CA SER A 91 2.32 -19.66 -18.67
C SER A 91 3.15 -19.04 -17.53
N ALA A 92 4.44 -18.78 -17.77
CA ALA A 92 5.31 -18.12 -16.79
C ALA A 92 4.88 -16.67 -16.52
N VAL A 93 4.39 -15.95 -17.53
CA VAL A 93 3.83 -14.60 -17.37
C VAL A 93 2.55 -14.64 -16.53
N ALA A 94 1.63 -15.58 -16.81
CA ALA A 94 0.39 -15.73 -16.05
C ALA A 94 0.66 -15.99 -14.56
N GLN A 95 1.61 -16.88 -14.24
CA GLN A 95 2.01 -17.16 -12.85
C GLN A 95 2.58 -15.92 -12.14
N ARG A 96 3.34 -15.08 -12.84
CA ARG A 96 3.85 -13.81 -12.28
C ARG A 96 2.72 -12.82 -12.02
N ILE A 97 1.74 -12.74 -12.93
CA ILE A 97 0.55 -11.91 -12.77
C ILE A 97 -0.24 -12.32 -11.52
N ASP A 98 -0.42 -13.62 -11.27
CA ASP A 98 -1.08 -14.13 -10.06
C ASP A 98 -0.35 -13.66 -8.79
N ALA A 99 0.98 -13.77 -8.77
CA ALA A 99 1.79 -13.34 -7.62
C ALA A 99 1.71 -11.82 -7.39
N ILE A 100 1.75 -11.02 -8.45
CA ILE A 100 1.61 -9.56 -8.36
C ILE A 100 0.22 -9.19 -7.84
N THR A 101 -0.83 -9.80 -8.38
CA THR A 101 -2.23 -9.55 -7.99
C THR A 101 -2.45 -9.86 -6.50
N TYR A 102 -1.90 -10.98 -6.02
CA TYR A 102 -1.93 -11.32 -4.59
C TYR A 102 -1.26 -10.26 -3.72
N ASN A 103 -0.08 -9.78 -4.12
CA ASN A 103 0.64 -8.74 -3.38
C ASN A 103 -0.10 -7.40 -3.39
N LEU A 104 -0.72 -7.03 -4.52
CA LEU A 104 -1.51 -5.79 -4.63
C LEU A 104 -2.76 -5.82 -3.76
N GLU A 105 -3.45 -6.96 -3.69
CA GLU A 105 -4.60 -7.16 -2.80
C GLU A 105 -4.18 -7.03 -1.33
N SER A 106 -3.06 -7.65 -0.95
CA SER A 106 -2.48 -7.52 0.40
C SER A 106 -2.12 -6.07 0.72
N ALA A 107 -1.43 -5.38 -0.19
CA ALA A 107 -1.07 -3.98 -0.04
C ALA A 107 -2.31 -3.07 0.09
N SER A 108 -3.35 -3.30 -0.70
CA SER A 108 -4.62 -2.56 -0.60
C SER A 108 -5.23 -2.71 0.79
N ARG A 109 -5.26 -3.93 1.34
CA ARG A 109 -5.80 -4.18 2.68
C ARG A 109 -4.98 -3.47 3.76
N HIS A 110 -3.65 -3.55 3.68
CA HIS A 110 -2.78 -2.83 4.62
C HIS A 110 -3.02 -1.32 4.58
N VAL A 111 -3.23 -0.74 3.40
CA VAL A 111 -3.51 0.70 3.25
C VAL A 111 -4.88 1.05 3.86
N ASP A 112 -5.90 0.22 3.64
CA ASP A 112 -7.22 0.41 4.24
C ASP A 112 -7.19 0.28 5.77
N GLU A 113 -6.45 -0.70 6.30
CA GLU A 113 -6.25 -0.91 7.74
C GLU A 113 -5.50 0.25 8.37
N PHE A 114 -4.39 0.68 7.78
CA PHE A 114 -3.63 1.86 8.21
C PHE A 114 -4.53 3.10 8.25
N SER A 115 -5.25 3.38 7.17
CA SER A 115 -6.18 4.51 7.08
C SER A 115 -7.25 4.47 8.18
N ARG A 116 -7.77 3.26 8.47
CA ARG A 116 -8.74 3.04 9.55
C ARG A 116 -8.13 3.23 10.93
N GLU A 117 -6.91 2.79 11.17
CA GLU A 117 -6.20 2.99 12.44
C GLU A 117 -5.94 4.47 12.69
N ILE A 118 -5.47 5.22 11.69
CA ILE A 118 -5.23 6.66 11.83
C ILE A 118 -6.53 7.40 12.14
N ARG A 119 -7.64 7.07 11.47
CA ARG A 119 -8.95 7.70 11.79
C ARG A 119 -9.42 7.40 13.22
N LYS A 120 -9.17 6.19 13.72
CA LYS A 120 -9.57 5.80 15.09
C LYS A 120 -8.68 6.43 16.15
N ALA A 121 -7.39 6.58 15.87
CA ALA A 121 -6.40 7.04 16.82
C ALA A 121 -5.36 7.95 16.13
N PRO A 122 -5.73 9.17 15.72
CA PRO A 122 -4.84 10.06 14.98
C PRO A 122 -3.59 10.43 15.78
N ASN A 123 -3.69 10.41 17.12
CA ASN A 123 -2.58 10.66 18.03
C ASN A 123 -1.42 9.65 17.89
N ARG A 124 -1.62 8.47 17.29
CA ARG A 124 -0.52 7.49 17.05
C ARG A 124 0.48 7.96 16.01
N LEU A 125 0.11 8.88 15.11
CA LEU A 125 1.07 9.51 14.19
C LEU A 125 2.03 10.45 14.92
N LEU A 126 1.62 10.94 16.10
CA LEU A 126 2.37 11.93 16.88
C LEU A 126 3.35 11.26 17.84
N PHE A 127 3.08 10.01 18.19
CA PHE A 127 3.89 9.20 19.08
C PHE A 127 4.19 7.89 18.36
N SER A 128 5.27 7.88 17.57
CA SER A 128 5.84 6.62 17.10
C SER A 128 6.24 5.78 18.31
N PRO A 129 5.80 4.53 18.44
CA PRO A 129 6.32 3.64 19.47
C PRO A 129 7.84 3.49 19.30
N GLU A 130 8.55 3.32 20.42
CA GLU A 130 10.00 3.09 20.43
C GLU A 130 10.33 1.92 19.48
N ALA A 131 11.33 2.11 18.61
CA ALA A 131 11.69 1.09 17.62
C ALA A 131 12.01 -0.23 18.35
N ASP A 132 11.43 -1.33 17.89
CA ASP A 132 11.76 -2.64 18.44
C ASP A 132 13.27 -2.86 18.36
N PRO A 133 13.92 -3.35 19.44
CA PRO A 133 15.34 -3.60 19.43
C PRO A 133 15.63 -4.62 18.33
N VAL A 134 16.46 -4.22 17.37
CA VAL A 134 16.96 -5.12 16.33
C VAL A 134 17.74 -6.22 17.05
N LYS A 135 17.27 -7.46 16.97
CA LYS A 135 18.07 -8.61 17.38
C LYS A 135 19.12 -8.85 16.31
N ASP A 136 20.38 -8.61 16.67
CA ASP A 136 21.56 -9.06 15.92
C ASP A 136 21.60 -10.59 15.78
#